data_AF-A0A250K317-F1
#
_entry.id   AF-A0A250K317-F1
#
_cell.length_a   1.000
_cell.length_b   1.000
_cell.length_c   1.000
_cell.angle_alpha   90.00
_cell.angle_beta   90.00
_cell.angle_gamma   90.00
#
_symmetry.space_group_name_H-M   'P 1'
#
loop_
_entity.id
_entity.type
_entity.pdbx_description
1 polymer ?
#
loop_
_entity_poly.entity_id
_entity_poly.type
_entity_poly.pdbx_seq_one_letter_code
_entity_poly.pdbx_strand_id
1 'polypeptide(L)'
;MEAGHFDAARSELQRLWDGGHQTDEVAWFAAYASLGVGDDAAAFTWLERAVERGMSSPGDLLHDKSLAPLRRMPGYDALVARARENALKARVAGNVGAGLETVTAAEAGLSEPALAAFVKAAEDAGSAALVVLRHGKLVGEWYFGGETQRIESMSATKAVVALAIGLLIDEGKLASADVPVSTFFPEWKAGLKGQVTLRHVLSHTSGLEANASAMDIYQSRDFVRYALDAHVVDVPGSRFFYNNKATNLLAGVVERASGEKLDAYLMRRLFAPLGIRDVFWQKDPAGNPLGMSGLRLHPVDFAKVGQLLLQRGTWQGKRILSEAWIQECTAAPSQPHNPTAGLLWWLVYDKSLRVLGQDLVNEARRNGMPEASLSRLEDVVGKPMASADLMQVLSARLGGMAGIRELMEKSARVPLRTQVEGAPRGYSARGSFGQLLLVVPEQDLVVVRMALPDGRVPPDVMEFPAFNALALSLVPSP
;
A
#
# COMPACT_ATOMS: atom_id res chain seq x y z
N MET A 1 9.74 -15.94 -34.20
CA MET A 1 9.55 -15.46 -35.58
C MET A 1 10.85 -15.70 -36.32
N GLU A 2 10.80 -16.21 -37.55
CA GLU A 2 12.00 -16.42 -38.37
C GLU A 2 12.63 -15.07 -38.76
N ALA A 3 13.96 -15.03 -38.93
CA ALA A 3 14.72 -13.80 -39.20
C ALA A 3 14.20 -12.99 -40.40
N GLY A 4 13.68 -13.65 -41.44
CA GLY A 4 13.13 -12.99 -42.63
C GLY A 4 11.90 -12.11 -42.35
N HIS A 5 11.15 -12.35 -41.27
CA HIS A 5 10.02 -11.50 -40.90
C HIS A 5 10.47 -10.18 -40.26
N PHE A 6 11.59 -10.19 -39.54
CA PHE A 6 12.12 -8.98 -38.90
C PHE A 6 12.77 -8.04 -39.93
N ASP A 7 13.44 -8.57 -40.94
CA ASP A 7 13.99 -7.73 -42.03
C ASP A 7 12.91 -7.03 -42.85
N ALA A 8 11.82 -7.74 -43.17
CA ALA A 8 10.67 -7.15 -43.85
C ALA A 8 10.00 -6.07 -42.98
N ALA A 9 9.80 -6.35 -41.70
CA ALA A 9 9.25 -5.38 -40.75
C ALA A 9 10.13 -4.14 -40.61
N ARG A 10 11.45 -4.32 -40.49
CA ARG A 10 12.43 -3.21 -40.41
C ARG A 10 12.36 -2.31 -41.64
N SER A 11 12.30 -2.91 -42.83
CA SER A 11 12.20 -2.16 -44.10
C SER A 11 10.90 -1.36 -44.20
N GLU A 12 9.79 -1.95 -43.79
CA GLU A 12 8.49 -1.27 -43.78
C GLU A 12 8.43 -0.12 -42.76
N LEU A 13 8.97 -0.32 -41.56
CA LEU A 13 9.02 0.72 -40.53
C LEU A 13 9.93 1.89 -40.94
N GLN A 14 11.06 1.62 -41.60
CA GLN A 14 11.90 2.65 -42.20
C GLN A 14 11.13 3.42 -43.29
N ARG A 15 10.40 2.72 -44.17
CA ARG A 15 9.56 3.35 -45.21
C ARG A 15 8.47 4.25 -44.61
N LEU A 16 7.81 3.81 -43.54
CA LEU A 16 6.82 4.62 -42.82
C LEU A 16 7.45 5.88 -42.23
N TRP A 17 8.61 5.73 -41.58
CA TRP A 17 9.34 6.85 -41.00
C TRP A 17 9.77 7.89 -42.04
N ASP A 18 10.34 7.43 -43.17
CA ASP A 18 10.76 8.30 -44.27
C ASP A 18 9.56 8.92 -45.00
N GLY A 19 8.41 8.24 -44.99
CA GLY A 19 7.14 8.73 -45.49
C GLY A 19 6.45 9.76 -44.58
N GLY A 20 7.06 10.13 -43.46
CA GLY A 20 6.56 11.17 -42.54
C GLY A 20 5.80 10.66 -41.32
N HIS A 21 5.61 9.34 -41.17
CA HIS A 21 5.02 8.74 -39.97
C HIS A 21 6.05 8.57 -38.85
N GLN A 22 6.61 9.69 -38.39
CA GLN A 22 7.71 9.72 -37.42
C GLN A 22 7.21 9.69 -35.96
N THR A 23 6.44 8.67 -35.61
CA THR A 23 5.91 8.48 -34.25
C THR A 23 6.88 7.68 -33.38
N ASP A 24 6.75 7.85 -32.06
CA ASP A 24 7.47 7.03 -31.08
C ASP A 24 7.17 5.54 -31.25
N GLU A 25 5.92 5.17 -31.54
CA GLU A 25 5.50 3.79 -31.83
C GLU A 25 6.26 3.19 -33.02
N VAL A 26 6.36 3.91 -34.15
CA VAL A 26 7.09 3.44 -35.33
C VAL A 26 8.56 3.23 -35.00
N ALA A 27 9.18 4.18 -34.30
CA ALA A 27 10.57 4.07 -33.86
C ALA A 27 10.79 2.91 -32.88
N TRP A 28 9.86 2.71 -31.93
CA TRP A 28 9.91 1.61 -30.97
C TRP A 28 9.85 0.26 -31.67
N PHE A 29 8.88 0.03 -32.55
CA PHE A 29 8.81 -1.22 -33.31
C PHE A 29 10.03 -1.43 -34.21
N ALA A 30 10.62 -0.35 -34.75
CA ALA A 30 11.83 -0.44 -35.56
C ALA A 30 13.05 -0.87 -34.73
N ALA A 31 13.10 -0.48 -33.45
CA ALA A 31 14.12 -0.98 -32.53
C ALA A 31 14.00 -2.50 -32.30
N TYR A 32 12.79 -3.01 -32.07
CA TYR A 32 12.56 -4.46 -31.90
C TYR A 32 12.86 -5.24 -33.18
N ALA A 33 12.47 -4.71 -34.34
CA ALA A 33 12.78 -5.34 -35.62
C ALA A 33 14.30 -5.42 -35.85
N SER A 34 15.04 -4.38 -35.48
CA SER A 34 16.50 -4.33 -35.58
C SER A 34 17.18 -5.33 -34.62
N LEU A 35 16.69 -5.45 -33.37
CA LEU A 35 17.13 -6.50 -32.44
C LEU A 35 16.84 -7.91 -32.97
N GLY A 36 15.68 -8.11 -33.60
CA GLY A 36 15.28 -9.40 -34.16
C GLY A 36 16.20 -9.94 -35.26
N VAL A 37 16.98 -9.06 -35.90
CA VAL A 37 18.01 -9.42 -36.89
C VAL A 37 19.44 -9.28 -36.36
N GLY A 38 19.62 -8.96 -35.08
CA GLY A 38 20.93 -8.82 -34.43
C GLY A 38 21.66 -7.51 -34.69
N ASP A 39 20.95 -6.45 -35.10
CA ASP A 39 21.51 -5.13 -35.35
C ASP A 39 21.30 -4.19 -34.15
N ASP A 40 22.12 -4.38 -33.11
CA ASP A 40 22.04 -3.63 -31.85
C ASP A 40 22.27 -2.12 -32.05
N ALA A 41 23.13 -1.73 -33.01
CA ALA A 41 23.42 -0.33 -33.30
C ALA A 41 22.21 0.37 -33.92
N ALA A 42 21.58 -0.23 -34.93
CA ALA A 42 20.34 0.30 -35.49
C ALA A 42 19.23 0.32 -34.45
N ALA A 43 19.11 -0.73 -33.62
CA ALA A 43 18.13 -0.78 -32.55
C ALA A 43 18.28 0.38 -31.56
N PHE A 44 19.51 0.67 -31.13
CA PHE A 44 19.79 1.78 -30.22
C PHE A 44 19.41 3.14 -30.84
N THR A 45 19.80 3.40 -32.09
CA THR A 45 19.41 4.64 -32.80
C THR A 45 17.90 4.79 -32.92
N TRP A 46 17.18 3.68 -33.14
CA TRP A 46 15.72 3.71 -33.17
C TRP A 46 15.10 3.99 -31.79
N LEU A 47 15.68 3.48 -30.71
CA LEU A 47 15.24 3.84 -29.36
C LEU A 47 15.49 5.32 -29.05
N GLU A 48 16.63 5.88 -29.46
CA GLU A 48 16.89 7.32 -29.32
C GLU A 48 15.79 8.14 -30.00
N ARG A 49 15.44 7.78 -31.24
CA ARG A 49 14.33 8.41 -31.97
C ARG A 49 13.00 8.26 -31.24
N ALA A 50 12.69 7.08 -30.68
CA ALA A 50 11.45 6.88 -29.94
C ALA A 50 11.37 7.81 -28.72
N VAL A 51 12.45 7.90 -27.95
CA VAL A 51 12.55 8.78 -26.78
C VAL A 51 12.51 10.26 -27.16
N GLU A 52 13.16 10.66 -28.26
CA GLU A 52 13.07 12.02 -28.80
C GLU A 52 11.64 12.40 -29.23
N ARG A 53 10.85 11.42 -29.69
CA ARG A 53 9.44 11.60 -30.05
C ARG A 53 8.47 11.54 -28.87
N GLY A 54 8.98 11.41 -27.64
CA GLY A 54 8.18 11.52 -26.43
C GLY A 54 7.86 10.19 -25.75
N MET A 55 8.46 9.08 -26.20
CA MET A 55 8.30 7.79 -25.52
C MET A 55 8.59 7.94 -24.02
N SER A 56 7.62 7.55 -23.21
CA SER A 56 7.58 7.79 -21.77
C SER A 56 7.61 6.49 -20.96
N SER A 57 8.26 5.46 -21.49
CA SER A 57 8.35 4.12 -20.86
C SER A 57 9.79 3.76 -20.44
N PRO A 58 10.34 4.44 -19.42
CA PRO A 58 11.65 4.05 -18.86
C PRO A 58 11.61 2.68 -18.18
N GLY A 59 10.44 2.17 -17.78
CA GLY A 59 10.28 0.82 -17.23
C GLY A 59 10.62 -0.25 -18.26
N ASP A 60 10.15 -0.12 -19.50
CA ASP A 60 10.50 -1.05 -20.57
C ASP A 60 12.01 -1.04 -20.84
N LEU A 61 12.63 0.14 -20.89
CA LEU A 61 14.10 0.24 -21.04
C LEU A 61 14.85 -0.49 -19.89
N LEU A 62 14.39 -0.32 -18.65
CA LEU A 62 15.03 -0.91 -17.48
C LEU A 62 14.78 -2.41 -17.35
N HIS A 63 13.62 -2.92 -17.80
CA HIS A 63 13.13 -4.23 -17.40
C HIS A 63 12.84 -5.21 -18.57
N ASP A 64 12.61 -4.73 -19.79
CA ASP A 64 12.37 -5.62 -20.94
C ASP A 64 13.63 -6.42 -21.29
N LYS A 65 13.52 -7.75 -21.21
CA LYS A 65 14.62 -8.68 -21.46
C LYS A 65 15.15 -8.61 -22.90
N SER A 66 14.31 -8.25 -23.87
CA SER A 66 14.70 -8.09 -25.28
C SER A 66 15.70 -6.96 -25.47
N LEU A 67 15.64 -5.91 -24.64
CA LEU A 67 16.54 -4.75 -24.68
C LEU A 67 17.84 -4.97 -23.90
N ALA A 68 18.01 -6.13 -23.24
CA ALA A 68 19.17 -6.43 -22.42
C ALA A 68 20.53 -6.24 -23.14
N PRO A 69 20.70 -6.56 -24.44
CA PRO A 69 21.95 -6.28 -25.17
C PRO A 69 22.32 -4.80 -25.19
N LEU A 70 21.32 -3.91 -25.32
CA LEU A 70 21.52 -2.47 -25.50
C LEU A 70 21.96 -1.77 -24.21
N ARG A 71 21.68 -2.34 -23.03
CA ARG A 71 21.96 -1.72 -21.72
C ARG A 71 23.44 -1.44 -21.46
N ARG A 72 24.34 -2.09 -22.21
CA ARG A 72 25.79 -1.88 -22.11
C ARG A 72 26.32 -0.87 -23.12
N MET A 73 25.46 -0.37 -24.01
CA MET A 73 25.87 0.58 -25.05
C MET A 73 26.13 1.96 -24.44
N PRO A 74 27.15 2.69 -24.95
CA PRO A 74 27.37 4.08 -24.55
C PRO A 74 26.11 4.92 -24.79
N GLY A 75 25.73 5.73 -23.78
CA GLY A 75 24.57 6.61 -23.87
C GLY A 75 23.24 6.00 -23.40
N TYR A 76 23.17 4.70 -23.11
CA TYR A 76 21.93 4.06 -22.64
C TYR A 76 21.39 4.68 -21.34
N ASP A 77 22.26 5.05 -20.39
CA ASP A 77 21.83 5.73 -19.17
C ASP A 77 21.21 7.10 -19.44
N ALA A 78 21.73 7.85 -20.42
CA ALA A 78 21.18 9.13 -20.84
C ALA A 78 19.82 8.97 -21.54
N LEU A 79 19.67 7.90 -22.34
CA LEU A 79 18.39 7.51 -22.95
C LEU A 79 17.33 7.24 -21.87
N VAL A 80 17.67 6.44 -20.86
CA VAL A 80 16.78 6.15 -19.72
C VAL A 80 16.43 7.43 -18.95
N ALA A 81 17.41 8.30 -18.70
CA ALA A 81 17.16 9.59 -18.04
C ALA A 81 16.16 10.46 -18.82
N ARG A 82 16.29 10.53 -20.14
CA ARG A 82 15.35 11.27 -20.99
C ARG A 82 13.95 10.65 -20.99
N ALA A 83 13.84 9.32 -21.05
CA ALA A 83 12.54 8.63 -20.95
C ALA A 83 11.85 8.90 -19.61
N ARG A 84 12.61 8.99 -18.50
CA ARG A 84 12.08 9.41 -17.18
C ARG A 84 11.56 10.85 -17.20
N GLU A 85 12.28 11.77 -17.83
CA GLU A 85 11.80 13.14 -18.00
C GLU A 85 10.50 13.21 -18.82
N ASN A 86 10.40 12.42 -19.90
CA ASN A 86 9.18 12.33 -20.70
C ASN A 86 8.01 11.80 -19.88
N ALA A 87 8.22 10.75 -19.07
CA ALA A 87 7.23 10.22 -18.14
C ALA A 87 6.74 11.28 -17.14
N LEU A 88 7.66 12.05 -16.56
CA LEU A 88 7.32 13.14 -15.66
C LEU A 88 6.50 14.24 -16.38
N LYS A 89 6.89 14.64 -17.59
CA LYS A 89 6.16 15.63 -18.39
C LYS A 89 4.75 15.14 -18.75
N ALA A 90 4.61 13.89 -19.19
CA ALA A 90 3.32 13.28 -19.51
C ALA A 90 2.40 13.23 -18.27
N ARG A 91 2.96 12.87 -17.11
CA ARG A 91 2.26 12.89 -15.82
C ARG A 91 1.71 14.28 -15.48
N VAL A 92 2.56 15.32 -15.60
CA VAL A 92 2.18 16.71 -15.34
C VAL A 92 1.08 17.18 -16.31
N ALA A 93 1.20 16.86 -17.60
CA ALA A 93 0.17 17.14 -18.60
C ALA A 93 -1.17 16.46 -18.27
N GLY A 94 -1.13 15.26 -17.68
CA GLY A 94 -2.30 14.53 -17.16
C GLY A 94 -2.90 15.07 -15.86
N ASN A 95 -2.35 16.16 -15.30
CA ASN A 95 -2.75 16.74 -14.00
C ASN A 95 -2.64 15.78 -12.79
N VAL A 96 -1.86 14.71 -12.90
CA VAL A 96 -1.57 13.85 -11.74
C VAL A 96 -0.75 14.65 -10.73
N GLY A 97 -1.03 14.52 -9.42
CA GLY A 97 -0.31 15.31 -8.40
C GLY A 97 -0.60 16.82 -8.42
N ALA A 98 -1.50 17.31 -9.30
CA ALA A 98 -1.85 18.73 -9.36
C ALA A 98 -2.40 19.26 -8.03
N GLY A 99 -2.18 20.54 -7.77
CA GLY A 99 -2.61 21.21 -6.53
C GLY A 99 -1.61 21.11 -5.37
N LEU A 100 -0.45 20.51 -5.59
CA LEU A 100 0.71 20.55 -4.69
C LEU A 100 1.75 21.52 -5.25
N GLU A 101 2.19 22.47 -4.41
CA GLU A 101 3.35 23.31 -4.69
C GLU A 101 4.62 22.47 -4.48
N THR A 102 5.60 22.57 -5.39
CA THR A 102 6.89 21.87 -5.25
C THR A 102 7.94 22.79 -4.62
N VAL A 103 8.73 22.27 -3.68
CA VAL A 103 9.82 22.98 -3.00
C VAL A 103 11.04 22.08 -2.84
N THR A 104 12.20 22.69 -2.61
CA THR A 104 13.42 21.98 -2.23
C THR A 104 13.33 21.41 -0.82
N ALA A 105 14.20 20.44 -0.51
CA ALA A 105 14.33 19.91 0.84
C ALA A 105 14.70 21.00 1.86
N ALA A 106 15.62 21.90 1.50
CA ALA A 106 16.04 23.01 2.35
C ALA A 106 14.88 23.98 2.66
N GLU A 107 14.10 24.39 1.65
CA GLU A 107 12.91 25.25 1.85
C GLU A 107 11.83 24.57 2.70
N ALA A 108 11.70 23.26 2.56
CA ALA A 108 10.83 22.45 3.40
C ALA A 108 11.42 22.14 4.77
N GLY A 109 12.63 22.61 5.11
CA GLY A 109 13.30 22.37 6.39
C GLY A 109 13.72 20.92 6.66
N LEU A 110 13.95 20.13 5.61
CA LEU A 110 14.44 18.76 5.70
C LEU A 110 15.96 18.68 5.59
N SER A 111 16.55 17.70 6.28
CA SER A 111 17.97 17.36 6.13
C SER A 111 18.24 16.72 4.76
N GLU A 112 18.97 17.41 3.89
CA GLU A 112 19.35 16.87 2.57
C GLU A 112 20.14 15.56 2.66
N PRO A 113 21.13 15.39 3.56
CA PRO A 113 21.82 14.11 3.72
C PRO A 113 20.88 12.99 4.18
N ALA A 114 19.93 13.28 5.09
CA ALA A 114 18.95 12.29 5.53
C ALA A 114 17.99 11.90 4.40
N LEU A 115 17.56 12.88 3.60
CA LEU A 115 16.72 12.64 2.43
C LEU A 115 17.44 11.77 1.40
N ALA A 116 18.69 12.09 1.07
CA ALA A 116 19.50 11.29 0.15
C ALA A 116 19.68 9.85 0.64
N ALA A 117 19.97 9.67 1.94
CA ALA A 117 20.07 8.34 2.54
C ALA A 117 18.74 7.58 2.49
N PHE A 118 17.61 8.27 2.72
CA PHE A 118 16.29 7.65 2.68
C PHE A 118 15.88 7.23 1.27
N VAL A 119 16.12 8.08 0.27
CA VAL A 119 15.89 7.77 -1.15
C VAL A 119 16.71 6.54 -1.56
N LYS A 120 18.00 6.53 -1.21
CA LYS A 120 18.88 5.38 -1.48
C LYS A 120 18.36 4.11 -0.80
N ALA A 121 17.99 4.18 0.47
CA ALA A 121 17.48 3.02 1.19
C ALA A 121 16.14 2.52 0.62
N ALA A 122 15.28 3.41 0.12
CA ALA A 122 14.07 3.03 -0.57
C ALA A 122 14.34 2.31 -1.89
N GLU A 123 15.33 2.77 -2.66
CA GLU A 123 15.81 2.12 -3.88
C GLU A 123 16.37 0.72 -3.59
N ASP A 124 17.28 0.62 -2.61
CA ASP A 124 17.90 -0.65 -2.19
C ASP A 124 16.85 -1.65 -1.66
N ALA A 125 15.76 -1.16 -1.07
CA ALA A 125 14.63 -1.96 -0.61
C ALA A 125 13.64 -2.35 -1.75
N GLY A 126 14.00 -2.11 -3.01
CA GLY A 126 13.22 -2.51 -4.17
C GLY A 126 11.93 -1.70 -4.38
N SER A 127 11.82 -0.50 -3.79
CA SER A 127 10.64 0.34 -3.95
C SER A 127 10.41 0.67 -5.43
N ALA A 128 9.15 0.71 -5.85
CA ALA A 128 8.79 1.24 -7.17
C ALA A 128 8.70 2.77 -7.12
N ALA A 129 8.17 3.31 -6.02
CA ALA A 129 8.08 4.75 -5.81
C ALA A 129 8.26 5.17 -4.34
N LEU A 130 8.77 6.39 -4.15
CA LEU A 130 8.82 7.13 -2.89
C LEU A 130 8.30 8.55 -3.14
N VAL A 131 7.43 9.07 -2.27
CA VAL A 131 6.95 10.46 -2.31
C VAL A 131 7.06 11.06 -0.92
N VAL A 132 7.57 12.29 -0.83
CA VAL A 132 7.71 13.04 0.42
C VAL A 132 7.01 14.38 0.28
N LEU A 133 6.02 14.64 1.15
CA LEU A 133 5.40 15.95 1.34
C LEU A 133 5.76 16.50 2.71
N ARG A 134 6.00 17.80 2.79
CA ARG A 134 6.11 18.52 4.07
C ARG A 134 5.48 19.90 3.96
N HIS A 135 4.79 20.34 5.01
CA HIS A 135 4.10 21.64 5.03
C HIS A 135 3.09 21.81 3.89
N GLY A 136 2.44 20.71 3.47
CA GLY A 136 1.52 20.71 2.33
C GLY A 136 2.18 20.83 0.95
N LYS A 137 3.51 20.78 0.87
CA LYS A 137 4.29 20.95 -0.35
C LYS A 137 4.99 19.64 -0.74
N LEU A 138 5.13 19.41 -2.04
CA LEU A 138 5.88 18.29 -2.61
C LEU A 138 7.38 18.57 -2.52
N VAL A 139 8.09 17.81 -1.70
CA VAL A 139 9.55 17.91 -1.59
C VAL A 139 10.24 17.08 -2.66
N GLY A 140 9.70 15.89 -2.92
CA GLY A 140 10.22 15.03 -3.97
C GLY A 140 9.39 13.79 -4.20
N GLU A 141 9.52 13.26 -5.41
CA GLU A 141 8.97 11.99 -5.84
C GLU A 141 10.05 11.25 -6.64
N TRP A 142 10.21 9.96 -6.35
CA TRP A 142 11.19 9.09 -6.99
C TRP A 142 10.49 7.85 -7.50
N TYR A 143 10.70 7.52 -8.78
CA TYR A 143 10.15 6.34 -9.44
C TYR A 143 11.31 5.46 -9.91
N PHE A 144 11.69 4.49 -9.09
CA PHE A 144 12.94 3.73 -9.28
C PHE A 144 12.86 2.75 -10.46
N GLY A 145 11.66 2.26 -10.79
CA GLY A 145 11.40 1.54 -12.04
C GLY A 145 11.18 2.46 -13.25
N GLY A 146 11.30 3.77 -13.07
CA GLY A 146 11.09 4.80 -14.09
C GLY A 146 9.62 5.16 -14.35
N GLU A 147 8.68 4.24 -14.18
CA GLU A 147 7.28 4.51 -14.52
C GLU A 147 6.51 5.28 -13.45
N THR A 148 5.81 6.32 -13.89
CA THR A 148 4.77 7.00 -13.13
C THR A 148 3.43 6.33 -13.45
N GLN A 149 3.08 5.28 -12.70
CA GLN A 149 1.86 4.52 -12.93
C GLN A 149 1.03 4.35 -11.65
N ARG A 150 -0.22 3.89 -11.83
CA ARG A 150 -1.04 3.45 -10.71
C ARG A 150 -0.44 2.18 -10.12
N ILE A 151 -0.17 2.21 -8.83
CA ILE A 151 0.33 1.04 -8.10
C ILE A 151 -0.76 0.58 -7.14
N GLU A 152 -0.89 -0.74 -6.98
CA GLU A 152 -1.86 -1.30 -6.04
C GLU A 152 -1.41 -1.08 -4.59
N SER A 153 -2.27 -0.43 -3.80
CA SER A 153 -2.03 -0.11 -2.40
C SER A 153 -2.21 -1.31 -1.46
N MET A 154 -2.63 -2.46 -1.96
CA MET A 154 -2.88 -3.69 -1.19
C MET A 154 -3.77 -3.39 0.03
N SER A 155 -3.47 -3.95 1.20
CA SER A 155 -4.24 -3.69 2.42
C SER A 155 -4.28 -2.23 2.88
N ALA A 156 -3.43 -1.33 2.35
CA ALA A 156 -3.53 0.09 2.64
C ALA A 156 -4.86 0.68 2.09
N THR A 157 -5.52 -0.01 1.15
CA THR A 157 -6.89 0.28 0.69
C THR A 157 -7.87 0.45 1.86
N LYS A 158 -7.75 -0.38 2.92
CA LYS A 158 -8.67 -0.39 4.06
C LYS A 158 -8.76 0.98 4.77
N ALA A 159 -7.63 1.68 4.84
CA ALA A 159 -7.54 3.01 5.42
C ALA A 159 -8.41 4.01 4.64
N VAL A 160 -8.47 3.90 3.32
CA VAL A 160 -9.33 4.71 2.45
C VAL A 160 -10.80 4.32 2.59
N VAL A 161 -11.09 3.03 2.78
CA VAL A 161 -12.47 2.55 3.07
C VAL A 161 -12.99 3.13 4.39
N ALA A 162 -12.15 3.25 5.43
CA ALA A 162 -12.55 3.92 6.66
C ALA A 162 -12.94 5.40 6.45
N LEU A 163 -12.32 6.09 5.49
CA LEU A 163 -12.72 7.46 5.14
C LEU A 163 -14.11 7.51 4.52
N ALA A 164 -14.52 6.48 3.76
CA ALA A 164 -15.88 6.39 3.23
C ALA A 164 -16.92 6.35 4.36
N ILE A 165 -16.66 5.60 5.43
CA ILE A 165 -17.54 5.55 6.60
C ILE A 165 -17.63 6.92 7.27
N GLY A 166 -16.51 7.61 7.45
CA GLY A 166 -16.49 8.97 8.00
C GLY A 166 -17.28 9.97 7.16
N LEU A 167 -17.13 9.93 5.84
CA LEU A 167 -17.90 10.78 4.93
C LEU A 167 -19.42 10.54 5.07
N LEU A 168 -19.84 9.28 5.26
CA LEU A 168 -21.25 8.96 5.49
C LEU A 168 -21.76 9.43 6.86
N ILE A 169 -20.90 9.42 7.88
CA ILE A 169 -21.21 9.99 9.20
C ILE A 169 -21.38 11.50 9.07
N ASP A 170 -20.44 12.19 8.42
CA ASP A 170 -20.49 13.64 8.19
C ASP A 170 -21.71 14.07 7.38
N GLU A 171 -22.20 13.20 6.49
CA GLU A 171 -23.43 13.39 5.71
C GLU A 171 -24.72 13.08 6.49
N GLY A 172 -24.63 12.57 7.72
CA GLY A 172 -25.79 12.12 8.51
C GLY A 172 -26.44 10.83 7.97
N LYS A 173 -25.79 10.12 7.05
CA LYS A 173 -26.25 8.81 6.53
C LYS A 173 -25.93 7.67 7.49
N LEU A 174 -24.93 7.85 8.35
CA LEU A 174 -24.61 6.98 9.48
C LEU A 174 -24.64 7.82 10.75
N ALA A 175 -25.23 7.30 11.82
CA ALA A 175 -25.23 8.00 13.11
C ALA A 175 -23.83 7.99 13.77
N SER A 176 -23.12 6.86 13.68
CA SER A 176 -21.74 6.68 14.17
C SER A 176 -21.17 5.36 13.67
N ALA A 177 -19.93 5.03 14.05
CA ALA A 177 -19.37 3.69 13.86
C ALA A 177 -20.05 2.61 14.73
N ASP A 178 -20.81 2.97 15.76
CA ASP A 178 -21.45 2.00 16.66
C ASP A 178 -22.75 1.43 16.12
N VAL A 179 -23.18 1.87 14.94
CA VAL A 179 -24.35 1.32 14.25
C VAL A 179 -24.15 -0.17 13.99
N PRO A 180 -25.13 -1.03 14.34
CA PRO A 180 -25.09 -2.46 14.00
C PRO A 180 -25.05 -2.66 12.48
N VAL A 181 -24.22 -3.59 12.01
CA VAL A 181 -24.16 -4.01 10.59
C VAL A 181 -25.54 -4.48 10.10
N SER A 182 -26.33 -5.08 10.99
CA SER A 182 -27.69 -5.54 10.73
C SER A 182 -28.69 -4.43 10.37
N THR A 183 -28.31 -3.16 10.54
CA THR A 183 -29.06 -1.99 10.02
C THR A 183 -29.11 -1.99 8.49
N PHE A 184 -28.03 -2.45 7.85
CA PHE A 184 -27.89 -2.51 6.38
C PHE A 184 -28.22 -3.89 5.81
N PHE A 185 -28.10 -4.92 6.66
CA PHE A 185 -28.35 -6.32 6.31
C PHE A 185 -29.30 -6.94 7.35
N PRO A 186 -30.63 -6.76 7.22
CA PRO A 186 -31.60 -7.19 8.22
C PRO A 186 -31.58 -8.69 8.54
N GLU A 187 -31.06 -9.53 7.63
CA GLU A 187 -30.83 -10.96 7.83
C GLU A 187 -29.86 -11.27 8.99
N TRP A 188 -29.08 -10.30 9.44
CA TRP A 188 -28.09 -10.45 10.51
C TRP A 188 -28.62 -10.14 11.92
N LYS A 189 -29.89 -9.79 12.10
CA LYS A 189 -30.40 -9.31 13.42
C LYS A 189 -30.33 -10.33 14.56
N ALA A 190 -30.25 -11.64 14.26
CA ALA A 190 -30.29 -12.69 15.28
C ALA A 190 -28.90 -13.08 15.82
N GLY A 191 -28.85 -13.47 17.10
CA GLY A 191 -27.66 -14.03 17.74
C GLY A 191 -26.47 -13.06 17.83
N LEU A 192 -25.25 -13.60 17.84
CA LEU A 192 -24.02 -12.80 17.88
C LEU A 192 -23.82 -11.93 16.62
N LYS A 193 -24.32 -12.38 15.46
CA LYS A 193 -24.31 -11.58 14.21
C LYS A 193 -25.00 -10.23 14.39
N GLY A 194 -26.10 -10.20 15.16
CA GLY A 194 -26.85 -8.97 15.41
C GLY A 194 -26.11 -7.93 16.24
N GLN A 195 -25.05 -8.34 16.93
CA GLN A 195 -24.23 -7.49 17.82
C GLN A 195 -22.99 -6.92 17.12
N VAL A 196 -22.71 -7.31 15.88
CA VAL A 196 -21.57 -6.78 15.12
C VAL A 196 -21.90 -5.35 14.67
N THR A 197 -21.07 -4.38 15.08
CA THR A 197 -21.17 -2.97 14.69
C THR A 197 -20.15 -2.63 13.61
N LEU A 198 -20.28 -1.47 12.96
CA LEU A 198 -19.26 -0.99 12.03
C LEU A 198 -17.91 -0.80 12.74
N ARG A 199 -17.90 -0.34 14.00
CA ARG A 199 -16.72 -0.21 14.85
C ARG A 199 -16.01 -1.55 14.95
N HIS A 200 -16.74 -2.63 15.26
CA HIS A 200 -16.14 -3.97 15.35
C HIS A 200 -15.48 -4.42 14.03
N VAL A 201 -16.05 -4.08 12.87
CA VAL A 201 -15.43 -4.37 11.57
C VAL A 201 -14.18 -3.52 11.35
N LEU A 202 -14.27 -2.21 11.64
CA LEU A 202 -13.19 -1.25 11.48
C LEU A 202 -12.00 -1.48 12.43
N SER A 203 -12.24 -2.00 13.62
CA SER A 203 -11.20 -2.33 14.62
C SER A 203 -10.71 -3.77 14.55
N HIS A 204 -11.15 -4.56 13.56
CA HIS A 204 -10.84 -5.98 13.45
C HIS A 204 -11.22 -6.81 14.69
N THR A 205 -12.36 -6.50 15.31
CA THR A 205 -12.90 -7.21 16.49
C THR A 205 -14.30 -7.77 16.24
N SER A 206 -14.69 -8.00 14.99
CA SER A 206 -16.03 -8.46 14.62
C SER A 206 -16.40 -9.87 15.10
N GLY A 207 -15.42 -10.70 15.45
CA GLY A 207 -15.65 -12.10 15.80
C GLY A 207 -16.04 -12.99 14.61
N LEU A 208 -16.06 -12.45 13.39
CA LEU A 208 -16.30 -13.24 12.18
C LEU A 208 -15.18 -14.26 11.97
N GLU A 209 -15.54 -15.47 11.56
CA GLU A 209 -14.57 -16.47 11.16
C GLU A 209 -13.74 -15.97 9.97
N ALA A 210 -12.43 -16.18 10.05
CA ALA A 210 -11.50 -15.78 9.01
C ALA A 210 -10.31 -16.73 8.96
N ASN A 211 -9.77 -16.87 7.75
CA ASN A 211 -8.54 -17.58 7.48
C ASN A 211 -7.35 -16.61 7.52
N ALA A 212 -6.15 -17.15 7.78
CA ALA A 212 -4.93 -16.36 7.78
C ALA A 212 -4.61 -15.78 6.37
N SER A 213 -4.98 -16.50 5.31
CA SER A 213 -4.90 -16.01 3.93
C SER A 213 -6.24 -15.48 3.43
N ALA A 214 -6.22 -14.70 2.35
CA ALA A 214 -7.43 -14.22 1.67
C ALA A 214 -7.85 -15.10 0.48
N MET A 215 -7.21 -16.28 0.29
CA MET A 215 -7.42 -17.11 -0.91
C MET A 215 -8.85 -17.65 -1.02
N ASP A 216 -9.48 -17.96 0.12
CA ASP A 216 -10.89 -18.35 0.20
C ASP A 216 -11.82 -17.22 -0.30
N ILE A 217 -11.50 -15.97 0.02
CA ILE A 217 -12.26 -14.80 -0.42
C ILE A 217 -12.20 -14.69 -1.95
N TYR A 218 -11.01 -14.79 -2.54
CA TYR A 218 -10.82 -14.67 -4.00
C TYR A 218 -11.50 -15.77 -4.82
N GLN A 219 -11.90 -16.89 -4.20
CA GLN A 219 -12.67 -17.95 -4.84
C GLN A 219 -14.19 -17.64 -4.89
N SER A 220 -14.67 -16.69 -4.08
CA SER A 220 -16.07 -16.29 -4.09
C SER A 220 -16.41 -15.44 -5.32
N ARG A 221 -17.68 -15.50 -5.76
CA ARG A 221 -18.21 -14.58 -6.77
C ARG A 221 -18.66 -13.24 -6.19
N ASP A 222 -19.00 -13.23 -4.91
CA ASP A 222 -19.50 -12.06 -4.20
C ASP A 222 -18.84 -12.02 -2.82
N PHE A 223 -17.95 -11.06 -2.61
CA PHE A 223 -17.14 -10.97 -1.41
C PHE A 223 -17.96 -10.40 -0.24
N VAL A 224 -18.93 -9.53 -0.53
CA VAL A 224 -19.86 -9.00 0.47
C VAL A 224 -20.75 -10.13 0.97
N ARG A 225 -21.35 -10.91 0.06
CA ARG A 225 -22.17 -12.07 0.42
C ARG A 225 -21.38 -13.13 1.16
N TYR A 226 -20.15 -13.41 0.72
CA TYR A 226 -19.27 -14.35 1.42
C TYR A 226 -18.99 -13.92 2.87
N ALA A 227 -18.82 -12.62 3.10
CA ALA A 227 -18.69 -12.09 4.46
C ALA A 227 -20.02 -12.14 5.25
N LEU A 228 -21.17 -11.92 4.59
CA LEU A 228 -22.49 -12.06 5.21
C LEU A 228 -22.80 -13.49 5.65
N ASP A 229 -22.35 -14.48 4.88
CA ASP A 229 -22.59 -15.89 5.17
C ASP A 229 -21.66 -16.42 6.28
N ALA A 230 -20.52 -15.77 6.53
CA ALA A 230 -19.54 -16.16 7.56
C ALA A 230 -20.15 -16.28 8.97
N HIS A 231 -19.74 -17.30 9.73
CA HIS A 231 -20.13 -17.46 11.13
C HIS A 231 -19.45 -16.42 12.03
N VAL A 232 -20.12 -16.06 13.13
CA VAL A 232 -19.52 -15.28 14.22
C VAL A 232 -19.11 -16.27 15.31
N VAL A 233 -17.81 -16.49 15.43
CA VAL A 233 -17.21 -17.54 16.27
C VAL A 233 -16.72 -17.00 17.61
N ASP A 234 -16.72 -15.68 17.79
CA ASP A 234 -16.44 -15.02 19.06
C ASP A 234 -17.45 -13.90 19.32
N VAL A 235 -17.63 -13.56 20.60
CA VAL A 235 -18.39 -12.38 21.00
C VAL A 235 -17.75 -11.13 20.36
N PRO A 236 -18.50 -10.31 19.59
CA PRO A 236 -17.94 -9.09 19.00
C PRO A 236 -17.28 -8.18 20.05
N GLY A 237 -16.09 -7.67 19.74
CA GLY A 237 -15.28 -6.86 20.65
C GLY A 237 -14.33 -7.66 21.56
N SER A 238 -14.53 -8.98 21.72
CA SER A 238 -13.79 -9.78 22.72
C SER A 238 -12.33 -10.05 22.37
N ARG A 239 -11.96 -10.01 21.09
CA ARG A 239 -10.59 -10.20 20.61
C ARG A 239 -10.30 -9.45 19.32
N PHE A 240 -9.04 -9.12 19.10
CA PHE A 240 -8.53 -8.63 17.82
C PHE A 240 -8.14 -9.80 16.92
N PHE A 241 -8.64 -9.81 15.69
CA PHE A 241 -8.20 -10.69 14.62
C PHE A 241 -8.29 -9.97 13.28
N TYR A 242 -7.15 -9.74 12.62
CA TYR A 242 -7.09 -9.07 11.33
C TYR A 242 -7.95 -9.80 10.29
N ASN A 243 -9.05 -9.17 9.85
CA ASN A 243 -10.11 -9.87 9.13
C ASN A 243 -10.45 -9.24 7.78
N ASN A 244 -9.83 -9.78 6.72
CA ASN A 244 -10.08 -9.39 5.34
C ASN A 244 -11.53 -9.66 4.91
N LYS A 245 -12.10 -10.79 5.33
CA LYS A 245 -13.46 -11.19 4.99
C LYS A 245 -14.47 -10.17 5.50
N ALA A 246 -14.42 -9.87 6.80
CA ALA A 246 -15.30 -8.88 7.44
C ALA A 246 -15.15 -7.47 6.84
N THR A 247 -13.94 -7.07 6.44
CA THR A 247 -13.71 -5.73 5.87
C THR A 247 -14.50 -5.51 4.57
N ASN A 248 -14.75 -6.56 3.76
CA ASN A 248 -15.55 -6.42 2.55
C ASN A 248 -17.02 -6.05 2.82
N LEU A 249 -17.55 -6.28 4.03
CA LEU A 249 -18.89 -5.81 4.41
C LEU A 249 -19.03 -4.29 4.27
N LEU A 250 -17.93 -3.54 4.48
CA LEU A 250 -17.94 -2.08 4.40
C LEU A 250 -18.27 -1.57 2.99
N ALA A 251 -17.91 -2.30 1.93
CA ALA A 251 -18.30 -1.94 0.57
C ALA A 251 -19.82 -2.00 0.40
N GLY A 252 -20.46 -3.06 0.92
CA GLY A 252 -21.92 -3.19 0.91
C GLY A 252 -22.62 -2.18 1.82
N VAL A 253 -22.05 -1.86 2.99
CA VAL A 253 -22.58 -0.80 3.87
C VAL A 253 -22.57 0.56 3.15
N VAL A 254 -21.45 0.91 2.50
CA VAL A 254 -21.35 2.17 1.75
C VAL A 254 -22.39 2.22 0.64
N GLU A 255 -22.58 1.14 -0.11
CA GLU A 255 -23.61 1.06 -1.14
C GLU A 255 -25.03 1.25 -0.58
N ARG A 256 -25.37 0.54 0.50
CA ARG A 256 -26.70 0.64 1.13
C ARG A 256 -26.97 2.02 1.72
N ALA A 257 -25.96 2.66 2.31
CA ALA A 257 -26.10 3.97 2.95
C ALA A 257 -26.08 5.13 1.94
N SER A 258 -25.28 5.03 0.88
CA SER A 258 -25.10 6.11 -0.10
C SER A 258 -25.99 6.00 -1.33
N GLY A 259 -26.39 4.78 -1.71
CA GLY A 259 -26.98 4.46 -3.01
C GLY A 259 -25.95 4.31 -4.14
N GLU A 260 -24.65 4.41 -3.86
CA GLU A 260 -23.56 4.36 -4.84
C GLU A 260 -22.56 3.25 -4.47
N LYS A 261 -22.00 2.56 -5.47
CA LYS A 261 -20.87 1.63 -5.23
C LYS A 261 -19.69 2.39 -4.60
N LEU A 262 -18.95 1.71 -3.72
CA LEU A 262 -17.84 2.30 -2.93
C LEU A 262 -16.85 3.12 -3.76
N ASP A 263 -16.47 2.62 -4.93
CA ASP A 263 -15.54 3.28 -5.86
C ASP A 263 -16.13 4.58 -6.43
N ALA A 264 -17.38 4.55 -6.88
CA ALA A 264 -18.08 5.72 -7.40
C ALA A 264 -18.30 6.78 -6.31
N TYR A 265 -18.73 6.34 -5.12
CA TYR A 265 -18.92 7.20 -3.96
C TYR A 265 -17.61 7.93 -3.59
N LEU A 266 -16.51 7.19 -3.43
CA LEU A 266 -15.21 7.78 -3.10
C LEU A 266 -14.61 8.62 -4.23
N MET A 267 -14.86 8.26 -5.49
CA MET A 267 -14.50 9.11 -6.64
C MET A 267 -15.13 10.50 -6.49
N ARG A 268 -16.44 10.56 -6.25
CA ARG A 268 -17.18 11.81 -6.12
C ARG A 268 -16.85 12.58 -4.84
N ARG A 269 -16.69 11.88 -3.70
CA ARG A 269 -16.61 12.49 -2.37
C ARG A 269 -15.22 12.75 -1.84
N LEU A 270 -14.22 11.99 -2.29
CA LEU A 270 -12.86 12.07 -1.79
C LEU A 270 -11.88 12.41 -2.92
N PHE A 271 -11.80 11.56 -3.94
CA PHE A 271 -10.74 11.66 -4.93
C PHE A 271 -10.88 12.90 -5.84
N ALA A 272 -12.06 13.15 -6.42
CA ALA A 272 -12.28 14.31 -7.28
C ALA A 272 -12.06 15.65 -6.55
N PRO A 273 -12.55 15.85 -5.30
CA PRO A 273 -12.21 17.02 -4.50
C PRO A 273 -10.71 17.22 -4.22
N LEU A 274 -9.92 16.14 -4.17
CA LEU A 274 -8.46 16.18 -4.06
C LEU A 274 -7.75 16.36 -5.42
N GLY A 275 -8.51 16.48 -6.51
CA GLY A 275 -7.97 16.54 -7.87
C GLY A 275 -7.37 15.21 -8.36
N ILE A 276 -7.68 14.10 -7.67
CA ILE A 276 -7.27 12.74 -8.06
C ILE A 276 -8.29 12.27 -9.10
N ARG A 277 -7.82 11.90 -10.30
CA ARG A 277 -8.71 11.54 -11.43
C ARG A 277 -8.46 10.16 -12.01
N ASP A 278 -7.21 9.68 -11.94
CA ASP A 278 -6.83 8.36 -12.44
C ASP A 278 -6.73 7.35 -11.29
N VAL A 279 -7.87 6.71 -11.01
CA VAL A 279 -7.99 5.67 -9.99
C VAL A 279 -8.58 4.42 -10.62
N PHE A 280 -8.07 3.26 -10.24
CA PHE A 280 -8.69 1.98 -10.54
C PHE A 280 -8.98 1.26 -9.22
N TRP A 281 -10.17 0.70 -9.11
CA TRP A 281 -10.55 -0.14 -7.97
C TRP A 281 -10.98 -1.50 -8.48
N GLN A 282 -10.27 -2.55 -8.07
CA GLN A 282 -10.64 -3.91 -8.41
C GLN A 282 -12.05 -4.24 -7.89
N LYS A 283 -12.82 -4.99 -8.67
CA LYS A 283 -14.14 -5.48 -8.27
C LYS A 283 -14.15 -7.00 -8.21
N ASP A 284 -14.98 -7.55 -7.33
CA ASP A 284 -15.33 -8.96 -7.36
C ASP A 284 -16.22 -9.27 -8.60
N PRO A 285 -16.47 -10.54 -8.92
CA PRO A 285 -17.34 -10.90 -10.04
C PRO A 285 -18.79 -10.38 -9.93
N ALA A 286 -19.27 -10.04 -8.74
CA ALA A 286 -20.58 -9.42 -8.51
C ALA A 286 -20.56 -7.89 -8.69
N GLY A 287 -19.41 -7.30 -8.99
CA GLY A 287 -19.24 -5.86 -9.23
C GLY A 287 -19.07 -5.04 -7.96
N ASN A 288 -18.79 -5.65 -6.81
CA ASN A 288 -18.47 -4.94 -5.58
C ASN A 288 -16.99 -4.57 -5.56
N PRO A 289 -16.64 -3.29 -5.34
CA PRO A 289 -15.26 -2.90 -5.07
C PRO A 289 -14.74 -3.64 -3.84
N LEU A 290 -13.52 -4.16 -3.92
CA LEU A 290 -12.90 -4.90 -2.80
C LEU A 290 -12.68 -3.95 -1.62
N GLY A 291 -13.26 -4.27 -0.45
CA GLY A 291 -13.06 -3.47 0.78
C GLY A 291 -11.71 -3.75 1.45
N MET A 292 -11.11 -4.90 1.16
CA MET A 292 -9.85 -5.35 1.78
C MET A 292 -8.57 -4.92 1.03
N SER A 293 -8.67 -4.64 -0.28
CA SER A 293 -7.53 -4.41 -1.19
C SER A 293 -8.02 -3.83 -2.53
N GLY A 294 -7.17 -3.77 -3.56
CA GLY A 294 -7.59 -3.52 -4.93
C GLY A 294 -7.61 -2.06 -5.38
N LEU A 295 -7.39 -1.09 -4.48
CA LEU A 295 -7.24 0.31 -4.87
C LEU A 295 -5.86 0.53 -5.50
N ARG A 296 -5.86 1.01 -6.75
CA ARG A 296 -4.68 1.43 -7.51
C ARG A 296 -4.76 2.91 -7.86
N LEU A 297 -3.72 3.65 -7.53
CA LEU A 297 -3.59 5.09 -7.74
C LEU A 297 -2.12 5.47 -7.87
N HIS A 298 -1.84 6.67 -8.38
CA HIS A 298 -0.47 7.19 -8.43
C HIS A 298 0.05 7.45 -7.01
N PRO A 299 1.33 7.14 -6.71
CA PRO A 299 1.93 7.36 -5.38
C PRO A 299 1.73 8.79 -4.84
N VAL A 300 1.86 9.81 -5.69
CA VAL A 300 1.65 11.21 -5.31
C VAL A 300 0.19 11.53 -4.96
N ASP A 301 -0.77 10.88 -5.62
CA ASP A 301 -2.18 11.03 -5.30
C ASP A 301 -2.53 10.30 -4.00
N PHE A 302 -1.83 9.19 -3.67
CA PHE A 302 -1.96 8.58 -2.35
C PHE A 302 -1.41 9.51 -1.25
N ALA A 303 -0.34 10.26 -1.54
CA ALA A 303 0.20 11.25 -0.61
C ALA A 303 -0.79 12.39 -0.34
N LYS A 304 -1.61 12.80 -1.32
CA LYS A 304 -2.69 13.77 -1.09
C LYS A 304 -3.74 13.28 -0.10
N VAL A 305 -4.05 11.98 -0.09
CA VAL A 305 -4.94 11.40 0.93
C VAL A 305 -4.31 11.54 2.31
N GLY A 306 -3.01 11.25 2.46
CA GLY A 306 -2.29 11.52 3.71
C GLY A 306 -2.29 12.99 4.12
N GLN A 307 -2.07 13.88 3.15
CA GLN A 307 -2.07 15.33 3.37
C GLN A 307 -3.43 15.85 3.82
N LEU A 308 -4.53 15.30 3.29
CA LEU A 308 -5.88 15.60 3.77
C LEU A 308 -6.04 15.28 5.26
N LEU A 309 -5.55 14.11 5.69
CA LEU A 309 -5.60 13.71 7.10
C LEU A 309 -4.72 14.60 7.98
N LEU A 310 -3.51 14.91 7.51
CA LEU A 310 -2.59 15.84 8.17
C LEU A 310 -3.23 17.23 8.37
N GLN A 311 -3.98 17.69 7.38
CA GLN A 311 -4.75 18.94 7.39
C GLN A 311 -6.14 18.80 8.04
N ARG A 312 -6.34 17.76 8.87
CA ARG A 312 -7.56 17.57 9.68
C ARG A 312 -8.83 17.59 8.82
N GLY A 313 -8.73 17.01 7.63
CA GLY A 313 -9.83 16.83 6.69
C GLY A 313 -10.16 18.05 5.84
N THR A 314 -9.30 19.06 5.83
CA THR A 314 -9.41 20.23 4.95
C THR A 314 -8.43 20.11 3.79
N TRP A 315 -8.87 20.42 2.58
CA TRP A 315 -8.03 20.50 1.39
C TRP A 315 -8.31 21.82 0.67
N GLN A 316 -7.28 22.62 0.42
CA GLN A 316 -7.40 23.91 -0.26
C GLN A 316 -8.52 24.81 0.32
N GLY A 317 -8.59 24.88 1.66
CA GLY A 317 -9.58 25.69 2.39
C GLY A 317 -10.98 25.08 2.47
N LYS A 318 -11.25 23.94 1.84
CA LYS A 318 -12.55 23.25 1.91
C LYS A 318 -12.47 22.00 2.79
N ARG A 319 -13.37 21.88 3.76
CA ARG A 319 -13.54 20.64 4.54
C ARG A 319 -14.13 19.54 3.66
N ILE A 320 -13.42 18.43 3.55
CA ILE A 320 -13.86 17.19 2.89
C ILE A 320 -14.31 16.18 3.93
N LEU A 321 -13.55 16.05 5.04
CA LEU A 321 -13.78 15.10 6.12
C LEU A 321 -13.73 15.81 7.47
N SER A 322 -14.50 15.37 8.44
CA SER A 322 -14.45 15.92 9.79
C SER A 322 -13.15 15.57 10.50
N GLU A 323 -12.63 16.54 11.25
CA GLU A 323 -11.50 16.30 12.15
C GLU A 323 -11.85 15.26 13.23
N ALA A 324 -13.10 15.27 13.69
CA ALA A 324 -13.60 14.32 14.68
C ALA A 324 -13.45 12.86 14.21
N TRP A 325 -13.84 12.54 12.97
CA TRP A 325 -13.67 11.18 12.44
C TRP A 325 -12.19 10.80 12.28
N ILE A 326 -11.35 11.73 11.81
CA ILE A 326 -9.91 11.48 11.69
C ILE A 326 -9.32 11.15 13.07
N GLN A 327 -9.67 11.92 14.10
CA GLN A 327 -9.24 11.66 15.48
C GLN A 327 -9.76 10.30 15.99
N GLU A 328 -11.01 9.94 15.70
CA GLU A 328 -11.58 8.65 16.08
C GLU A 328 -10.84 7.47 15.42
N CYS A 329 -10.36 7.65 14.19
CA CYS A 329 -9.56 6.65 13.50
C CYS A 329 -8.14 6.50 14.03
N THR A 330 -7.50 7.60 14.49
CA THR A 330 -6.02 7.64 14.58
C THR A 330 -5.43 8.19 15.89
N ALA A 331 -6.23 8.75 16.80
CA ALA A 331 -5.68 9.37 18.01
C ALA A 331 -5.26 8.38 19.10
N ALA A 332 -5.91 7.21 19.17
CA ALA A 332 -5.69 6.20 20.20
C ALA A 332 -6.04 4.80 19.69
N PRO A 333 -5.59 3.72 20.37
CA PRO A 333 -6.00 2.37 20.03
C PRO A 333 -7.52 2.23 20.02
N SER A 334 -8.06 1.63 18.97
CA SER A 334 -9.51 1.42 18.80
C SER A 334 -10.10 0.36 19.73
N GLN A 335 -9.24 -0.43 20.38
CA GLN A 335 -9.58 -1.58 21.20
C GLN A 335 -8.35 -2.02 22.06
N PRO A 336 -8.53 -2.75 23.16
CA PRO A 336 -7.46 -2.99 24.15
C PRO A 336 -6.47 -4.11 23.81
N HIS A 337 -6.76 -4.94 22.81
CA HIS A 337 -6.00 -6.17 22.48
C HIS A 337 -4.80 -5.93 21.56
N ASN A 338 -4.78 -4.83 20.80
CA ASN A 338 -3.68 -4.45 19.92
C ASN A 338 -3.50 -2.93 19.96
N PRO A 339 -2.46 -2.43 20.66
CA PRO A 339 -2.27 -1.00 20.85
C PRO A 339 -1.84 -0.26 19.58
N THR A 340 -1.51 -0.94 18.49
CA THR A 340 -1.15 -0.26 17.24
C THR A 340 -2.34 -0.14 16.28
N ALA A 341 -3.51 -0.66 16.63
CA ALA A 341 -4.67 -0.66 15.75
C ALA A 341 -5.65 0.49 16.06
N GLY A 342 -5.76 1.45 15.15
CA GLY A 342 -6.89 2.37 15.06
C GLY A 342 -8.08 1.77 14.30
N LEU A 343 -8.98 2.59 13.77
CA LEU A 343 -10.07 2.14 12.89
C LEU A 343 -9.58 2.00 11.45
N LEU A 344 -9.08 0.80 11.09
CA LEU A 344 -8.38 0.46 9.84
C LEU A 344 -7.13 1.30 9.52
N TRP A 345 -6.61 2.01 10.51
CA TRP A 345 -5.32 2.70 10.47
C TRP A 345 -4.35 2.09 11.48
N TRP A 346 -3.06 2.10 11.17
CA TRP A 346 -2.01 1.63 12.07
C TRP A 346 -1.32 2.80 12.76
N LEU A 347 -1.42 2.85 14.08
CA LEU A 347 -0.77 3.84 14.92
C LEU A 347 0.74 3.62 14.94
N VAL A 348 1.49 4.71 14.85
CA VAL A 348 2.95 4.73 14.83
C VAL A 348 3.44 5.35 16.12
N TYR A 349 4.32 4.64 16.81
CA TYR A 349 4.93 5.05 18.07
C TYR A 349 6.45 5.14 17.88
N ASP A 350 7.11 5.95 18.70
CA ASP A 350 8.58 6.02 18.74
C ASP A 350 9.20 4.66 19.11
N LYS A 351 8.54 3.94 20.04
CA LYS A 351 8.95 2.62 20.48
C LYS A 351 7.75 1.67 20.49
N SER A 352 7.90 0.57 19.76
CA SER A 352 6.96 -0.55 19.73
C SER A 352 7.76 -1.83 19.95
N LEU A 353 7.55 -2.45 21.11
CA LEU A 353 8.24 -3.67 21.53
C LEU A 353 7.33 -4.88 21.36
N ARG A 354 7.92 -6.02 20.99
CA ARG A 354 7.22 -7.31 20.90
C ARG A 354 7.43 -8.08 22.19
N VAL A 355 6.38 -8.78 22.62
CA VAL A 355 6.38 -9.60 23.83
C VAL A 355 5.88 -11.00 23.46
N LEU A 356 6.72 -12.00 23.72
CA LEU A 356 6.31 -13.41 23.67
C LEU A 356 5.48 -13.71 24.92
N GLY A 357 4.17 -13.84 24.76
CA GLY A 357 3.25 -14.09 25.87
C GLY A 357 3.30 -15.53 26.39
N GLN A 358 3.05 -15.71 27.69
CA GLN A 358 2.93 -17.05 28.29
C GLN A 358 1.73 -17.83 27.74
N ASP A 359 0.65 -17.13 27.41
CA ASP A 359 -0.53 -17.66 26.74
C ASP A 359 -0.23 -18.22 25.35
N LEU A 360 0.64 -17.54 24.58
CA LEU A 360 1.11 -18.00 23.27
C LEU A 360 1.89 -19.31 23.42
N VAL A 361 2.85 -19.35 24.35
CA VAL A 361 3.63 -20.58 24.65
C VAL A 361 2.73 -21.71 25.12
N ASN A 362 1.74 -21.42 25.95
CA ASN A 362 0.78 -22.42 26.43
C ASN A 362 -0.11 -22.94 25.30
N GLU A 363 -0.49 -22.10 24.34
CA GLU A 363 -1.23 -22.55 23.16
C GLU A 363 -0.37 -23.45 22.27
N ALA A 364 0.87 -23.04 21.98
CA ALA A 364 1.80 -23.85 21.20
C ALA A 364 2.03 -25.23 21.85
N ARG A 365 2.17 -25.28 23.19
CA ARG A 365 2.24 -26.52 23.97
C ARG A 365 1.01 -27.40 23.76
N ARG A 366 -0.20 -26.83 23.93
CA ARG A 366 -1.46 -27.57 23.74
C ARG A 366 -1.60 -28.14 22.33
N ASN A 367 -1.04 -27.46 21.33
CA ASN A 367 -1.09 -27.87 19.94
C ASN A 367 0.07 -28.80 19.53
N GLY A 368 0.88 -29.25 20.49
CA GLY A 368 1.88 -30.32 20.30
C GLY A 368 3.28 -29.83 19.91
N MET A 369 3.62 -28.57 20.19
CA MET A 369 5.01 -28.13 20.05
C MET A 369 5.90 -28.83 21.10
N PRO A 370 7.10 -29.35 20.74
CA PRO A 370 7.94 -30.09 21.67
C PRO A 370 8.36 -29.28 22.90
N GLU A 371 8.25 -29.86 24.11
CA GLU A 371 8.61 -29.16 25.36
C GLU A 371 10.08 -28.72 25.37
N ALA A 372 10.98 -29.54 24.79
CA ALA A 372 12.38 -29.16 24.63
C ALA A 372 12.57 -27.85 23.84
N SER A 373 11.69 -27.55 22.89
CA SER A 373 11.70 -26.29 22.14
C SER A 373 11.11 -25.13 22.95
N LEU A 374 10.04 -25.39 23.69
CA LEU A 374 9.39 -24.38 24.54
C LEU A 374 10.26 -23.96 25.73
N SER A 375 10.97 -24.90 26.37
CA SER A 375 11.87 -24.59 27.49
C SER A 375 13.03 -23.69 27.09
N ARG A 376 13.45 -23.71 25.81
CA ARG A 376 14.44 -22.77 25.28
C ARG A 376 13.92 -21.32 25.17
N LEU A 377 12.63 -21.07 25.39
CA LEU A 377 12.03 -19.74 25.32
C LEU A 377 11.71 -19.14 26.70
N GLU A 378 11.81 -19.91 27.79
CA GLU A 378 11.32 -19.53 29.12
C GLU A 378 11.86 -18.19 29.63
N ASP A 379 13.16 -17.94 29.46
CA ASP A 379 13.80 -16.70 29.91
C ASP A 379 13.46 -15.48 29.03
N VAL A 380 12.82 -15.63 27.88
CA VAL A 380 12.39 -14.51 27.02
C VAL A 380 10.88 -14.29 27.02
N VAL A 381 10.11 -15.21 27.59
CA VAL A 381 8.66 -15.02 27.80
C VAL A 381 8.43 -13.80 28.70
N GLY A 382 7.50 -12.95 28.27
CA GLY A 382 7.12 -11.73 28.99
C GLY A 382 8.12 -10.57 28.88
N LYS A 383 9.30 -10.76 28.27
CA LYS A 383 10.30 -9.70 28.12
C LYS A 383 10.04 -8.87 26.85
N PRO A 384 9.81 -7.56 26.96
CA PRO A 384 9.70 -6.68 25.79
C PRO A 384 11.05 -6.51 25.10
N MET A 385 11.07 -6.61 23.78
CA MET A 385 12.27 -6.35 22.96
C MET A 385 11.88 -5.89 21.55
N ALA A 386 12.84 -5.37 20.78
CA ALA A 386 12.56 -4.98 19.40
C ALA A 386 12.18 -6.21 18.56
N SER A 387 11.34 -6.02 17.53
CA SER A 387 10.89 -7.13 16.67
C SER A 387 12.06 -7.89 16.05
N ALA A 388 13.12 -7.19 15.61
CA ALA A 388 14.31 -7.80 15.03
C ALA A 388 15.06 -8.68 16.05
N ASP A 389 15.24 -8.18 17.27
CA ASP A 389 15.89 -8.92 18.36
C ASP A 389 15.08 -10.17 18.73
N LEU A 390 13.75 -10.04 18.84
CA LEU A 390 12.88 -11.19 19.10
C LEU A 390 13.03 -12.25 18.01
N MET A 391 13.00 -11.85 16.73
CA MET A 391 13.15 -12.78 15.62
C MET A 391 14.53 -13.45 15.60
N GLN A 392 15.61 -12.72 15.95
CA GLN A 392 16.95 -13.29 16.07
C GLN A 392 17.02 -14.32 17.21
N VAL A 393 16.46 -13.98 18.37
CA VAL A 393 16.35 -14.85 19.54
C VAL A 393 15.56 -16.12 19.21
N LEU A 394 14.37 -15.98 18.63
CA LEU A 394 13.53 -17.11 18.23
C LEU A 394 14.24 -17.98 17.18
N SER A 395 14.88 -17.37 16.19
CA SER A 395 15.63 -18.08 15.15
C SER A 395 16.76 -18.91 15.76
N ALA A 396 17.57 -18.32 16.64
CA ALA A 396 18.68 -19.02 17.30
C ALA A 396 18.19 -20.19 18.18
N ARG A 397 17.05 -20.03 18.85
CA ARG A 397 16.54 -21.02 19.82
C ARG A 397 15.65 -22.09 19.20
N LEU A 398 15.03 -21.82 18.06
CA LEU A 398 14.07 -22.73 17.41
C LEU A 398 14.62 -23.36 16.13
N GLY A 399 15.92 -23.21 15.84
CA GLY A 399 16.52 -23.82 14.65
C GLY A 399 16.15 -23.10 13.35
N GLY A 400 16.10 -21.77 13.40
CA GLY A 400 15.81 -20.91 12.25
C GLY A 400 14.33 -20.68 11.98
N MET A 401 14.03 -20.20 10.78
CA MET A 401 12.67 -19.85 10.34
C MET A 401 11.68 -21.03 10.33
N ALA A 402 12.17 -22.27 10.27
CA ALA A 402 11.31 -23.45 10.35
C ALA A 402 10.63 -23.55 11.73
N GLY A 403 11.40 -23.47 12.82
CA GLY A 403 10.83 -23.53 14.17
C GLY A 403 10.04 -22.28 14.56
N ILE A 404 10.38 -21.10 14.01
CA ILE A 404 9.53 -19.91 14.16
C ILE A 404 8.17 -20.16 13.50
N ARG A 405 8.14 -20.68 12.26
CA ARG A 405 6.88 -20.99 11.58
C ARG A 405 6.05 -22.00 12.35
N GLU A 406 6.67 -23.06 12.86
CA GLU A 406 6.00 -24.03 13.71
C GLU A 406 5.40 -23.37 14.96
N LEU A 407 6.16 -22.53 15.68
CA LEU A 407 5.64 -21.79 16.84
C LEU A 407 4.42 -20.95 16.46
N MET A 408 4.50 -20.19 15.36
CA MET A 408 3.40 -19.32 14.90
C MET A 408 2.17 -20.12 14.46
N GLU A 409 2.36 -21.26 13.79
CA GLU A 409 1.27 -22.16 13.39
C GLU A 409 0.59 -22.78 14.62
N LYS A 410 1.38 -23.29 15.56
CA LYS A 410 0.89 -23.90 16.79
C LYS A 410 0.29 -22.89 17.78
N SER A 411 0.51 -21.60 17.59
CA SER A 411 -0.09 -20.53 18.39
C SER A 411 -0.96 -19.57 17.57
N ALA A 412 -1.52 -20.05 16.46
CA ALA A 412 -2.21 -19.20 15.49
C ALA A 412 -3.42 -18.41 16.05
N ARG A 413 -3.97 -18.76 17.23
CA ARG A 413 -5.08 -18.01 17.84
C ARG A 413 -4.61 -17.01 18.91
N VAL A 414 -3.38 -17.12 19.40
CA VAL A 414 -2.79 -16.20 20.39
C VAL A 414 -1.58 -15.49 19.76
N PRO A 415 -1.76 -14.27 19.24
CA PRO A 415 -0.68 -13.55 18.60
C PRO A 415 0.37 -13.07 19.61
N LEU A 416 1.57 -12.79 19.10
CA LEU A 416 2.56 -12.01 19.83
C LEU A 416 1.96 -10.67 20.28
N ARG A 417 2.22 -10.30 21.54
CA ARG A 417 1.74 -9.02 22.08
C ARG A 417 2.65 -7.89 21.63
N THR A 418 2.07 -6.71 21.56
CA THR A 418 2.81 -5.46 21.30
C THR A 418 2.68 -4.58 22.53
N GLN A 419 3.80 -4.01 22.96
CA GLN A 419 3.85 -2.98 23.99
C GLN A 419 4.34 -1.68 23.35
N VAL A 420 3.65 -0.59 23.65
CA VAL A 420 3.98 0.75 23.15
C VAL A 420 4.14 1.71 24.32
N GLU A 421 4.93 2.76 24.14
CA GLU A 421 5.12 3.82 25.12
C GLU A 421 4.63 5.15 24.57
N GLY A 422 3.98 5.95 25.42
CA GLY A 422 3.49 7.29 25.06
C GLY A 422 2.26 7.30 24.15
N ALA A 423 1.98 8.47 23.58
CA ALA A 423 0.94 8.66 22.58
C ALA A 423 1.46 8.28 21.18
N PRO A 424 0.58 7.90 20.23
CA PRO A 424 0.97 7.76 18.84
C PRO A 424 1.59 9.06 18.31
N ARG A 425 2.75 8.95 17.67
CA ARG A 425 3.43 10.06 16.98
C ARG A 425 2.89 10.29 15.57
N GLY A 426 2.22 9.27 15.02
CA GLY A 426 1.63 9.31 13.70
C GLY A 426 0.76 8.11 13.43
N TYR A 427 0.37 7.96 12.18
CA TYR A 427 -0.48 6.87 11.72
C TYR A 427 -0.15 6.50 10.28
N SER A 428 -0.44 5.25 9.92
CA SER A 428 -0.05 4.68 8.64
C SER A 428 -1.10 3.75 8.06
N ALA A 429 -1.17 3.69 6.74
CA ALA A 429 -1.87 2.65 5.99
C ALA A 429 -0.81 1.72 5.40
N ARG A 430 -0.92 0.40 5.66
CA ARG A 430 0.09 -0.60 5.30
C ARG A 430 -0.49 -1.73 4.45
N GLY A 431 0.30 -2.24 3.52
CA GLY A 431 -0.06 -3.39 2.68
C GLY A 431 1.11 -4.28 2.29
N SER A 432 0.81 -5.48 1.79
CA SER A 432 1.78 -6.45 1.26
C SER A 432 2.69 -5.82 0.20
N PHE A 433 3.86 -6.39 -0.04
CA PHE A 433 4.98 -5.74 -0.73
C PHE A 433 5.51 -4.49 -0.01
N GLY A 434 5.10 -4.23 1.24
CA GLY A 434 5.45 -3.03 2.01
C GLY A 434 4.84 -1.72 1.48
N GLN A 435 3.63 -1.77 0.89
CA GLN A 435 2.89 -0.55 0.55
C GLN A 435 2.69 0.28 1.82
N LEU A 436 2.95 1.57 1.75
CA LEU A 436 2.94 2.43 2.92
C LEU A 436 2.53 3.86 2.58
N LEU A 437 1.55 4.36 3.32
CA LEU A 437 1.30 5.79 3.52
C LEU A 437 1.53 6.08 4.99
N LEU A 438 2.42 7.01 5.30
CA LEU A 438 2.76 7.45 6.66
C LEU A 438 2.41 8.93 6.80
N VAL A 439 1.76 9.28 7.90
CA VAL A 439 1.41 10.66 8.28
C VAL A 439 1.97 10.93 9.68
N VAL A 440 2.75 12.00 9.82
CA VAL A 440 3.41 12.40 11.08
C VAL A 440 3.02 13.86 11.39
N PRO A 441 1.92 14.09 12.12
CA PRO A 441 1.39 15.43 12.41
C PRO A 441 2.40 16.39 13.04
N GLU A 442 3.18 15.93 14.02
CA GLU A 442 4.17 16.76 14.72
C GLU A 442 5.30 17.28 13.82
N GLN A 443 5.56 16.58 12.71
CA GLN A 443 6.59 16.94 11.72
C GLN A 443 6.01 17.61 10.48
N ASP A 444 4.68 17.72 10.40
CA ASP A 444 3.93 18.16 9.23
C ASP A 444 4.36 17.40 7.96
N LEU A 445 4.53 16.08 8.10
CA LEU A 445 5.19 15.20 7.15
C LEU A 445 4.23 14.10 6.67
N VAL A 446 4.21 13.87 5.35
CA VAL A 446 3.57 12.73 4.71
C VAL A 446 4.58 12.02 3.83
N VAL A 447 4.69 10.71 3.99
CA VAL A 447 5.57 9.89 3.16
C VAL A 447 4.79 8.72 2.58
N VAL A 448 4.92 8.50 1.28
CA VAL A 448 4.37 7.32 0.59
C VAL A 448 5.50 6.49 0.03
N ARG A 449 5.42 5.18 0.21
CA ARG A 449 6.26 4.20 -0.50
C ARG A 449 5.39 3.13 -1.09
N MET A 450 5.61 2.87 -2.38
CA MET A 450 4.88 1.84 -3.11
C MET A 450 5.84 0.91 -3.85
N ALA A 451 5.45 -0.35 -3.99
CA ALA A 451 6.23 -1.38 -4.68
C ALA A 451 5.39 -2.11 -5.74
N LEU A 452 6.03 -2.66 -6.75
CA LEU A 452 5.38 -3.44 -7.81
C LEU A 452 5.60 -4.94 -7.56
N PRO A 453 4.67 -5.81 -8.00
CA PRO A 453 4.85 -7.25 -7.98
C PRO A 453 5.78 -7.73 -9.12
N ASP A 454 6.95 -7.12 -9.25
CA ASP A 454 7.90 -7.37 -10.35
C ASP A 454 9.16 -8.15 -9.92
N GLY A 455 9.16 -8.65 -8.69
CA GLY A 455 10.25 -9.44 -8.11
C GLY A 455 11.33 -8.63 -7.40
N ARG A 456 11.29 -7.28 -7.43
CA ARG A 456 12.19 -6.44 -6.60
C ARG A 456 11.90 -6.56 -5.11
N VAL A 457 10.64 -6.82 -4.78
CA VAL A 457 10.17 -7.05 -3.42
C VAL A 457 9.45 -8.40 -3.37
N PRO A 458 9.88 -9.34 -2.51
CA PRO A 458 9.15 -10.59 -2.31
C PRO A 458 7.70 -10.31 -1.86
N PRO A 459 6.72 -11.09 -2.32
CA PRO A 459 5.29 -10.83 -2.06
C PRO A 459 4.90 -10.93 -0.58
N ASP A 460 5.68 -11.65 0.22
CA ASP A 460 5.51 -11.85 1.66
C ASP A 460 6.16 -10.73 2.50
N VAL A 461 6.91 -9.81 1.89
CA VAL A 461 7.44 -8.65 2.61
C VAL A 461 6.30 -7.72 2.99
N MET A 462 6.06 -7.60 4.29
CA MET A 462 5.01 -6.75 4.86
C MET A 462 5.52 -5.36 5.24
N GLU A 463 6.83 -5.21 5.48
CA GLU A 463 7.40 -3.98 6.01
C GLU A 463 8.76 -3.69 5.38
N PHE A 464 9.10 -2.41 5.32
CA PHE A 464 10.47 -1.92 5.18
C PHE A 464 10.91 -1.48 6.60
N PRO A 465 11.65 -2.33 7.35
CA PRO A 465 11.83 -2.14 8.79
C PRO A 465 12.43 -0.80 9.20
N ALA A 466 13.36 -0.26 8.40
CA ALA A 466 14.00 1.03 8.66
C ALA A 466 13.18 2.25 8.20
N PHE A 467 12.07 2.05 7.49
CA PHE A 467 11.35 3.14 6.82
C PHE A 467 10.90 4.23 7.78
N ASN A 468 10.22 3.87 8.86
CA ASN A 468 9.71 4.86 9.81
C ASN A 468 10.85 5.64 10.46
N ALA A 469 11.94 4.95 10.85
CA ALA A 469 13.09 5.61 11.45
C ALA A 469 13.74 6.61 10.47
N LEU A 470 13.91 6.23 9.20
CA LEU A 470 14.45 7.10 8.16
C LEU A 470 13.53 8.29 7.88
N ALA A 471 12.22 8.06 7.72
CA ALA A 471 11.24 9.11 7.52
C ALA A 471 11.22 10.11 8.69
N LEU A 472 11.23 9.62 9.94
CA LEU A 472 11.24 10.46 11.13
C LEU A 472 12.54 11.25 11.30
N SER A 473 13.65 10.77 10.73
CA SER A 473 14.95 11.45 10.75
C SER A 473 15.09 12.57 9.72
N LEU A 474 14.14 12.71 8.79
CA LEU A 474 14.16 13.76 7.76
C LEU A 474 14.09 15.16 8.37
N VAL A 475 13.31 15.31 9.44
CA VAL A 475 13.16 16.58 10.16
C VAL A 475 14.21 16.61 11.28
N PRO A 476 15.20 17.51 11.22
CA PRO A 476 16.17 17.66 12.30
C PRO A 476 15.47 17.94 13.63
N SER A 477 16.01 17.41 14.72
CA SER A 477 15.60 17.85 16.05
C SER A 477 15.87 19.35 16.18
N PRO A 478 14.93 20.12 16.76
CA PRO A 478 15.05 21.57 16.90
C PRO A 478 16.26 22.00 17.74
#